data_AF-Q1Z0R7-F1
#
_entry.id   AF-Q1Z0R7-F1
#
_cell.length_a   1.000
_cell.length_b   1.000
_cell.length_c   1.000
_cell.angle_alpha   90.00
_cell.angle_beta   90.00
_cell.angle_gamma   90.00
#
_symmetry.space_group_name_H-M   'P 1'
#
loop_
_entity.id
_entity.type
_entity.pdbx_description
1 polymer ?
#
loop_
_entity_poly.entity_id
_entity_poly.type
_entity_poly.pdbx_seq_one_letter_code
_entity_poly.pdbx_strand_id
1 'polypeptide(L)' 'MIVFTTNFGDIEIELDMKQTPVSSRNFLKYCQDGFYDGTIFHRVIKGFMIQGGGFTVDMQEKP' A
#
# COMPACT_ATOMS: atom_id res chain seq x y z
N MET A 1 7.50 10.81 4.32
CA MET A 1 7.92 9.41 4.48
C MET A 1 6.74 8.64 5.04
N ILE A 2 6.41 7.49 4.43
CA ILE A 2 5.35 6.58 4.85
C ILE A 2 6.03 5.27 5.25
N VAL A 3 5.57 4.65 6.33
CA VAL A 3 6.07 3.35 6.77
C VAL A 3 4.91 2.36 6.72
N PHE A 4 5.08 1.28 5.97
CA PHE A 4 4.19 0.13 6.00
C PHE A 4 4.76 -0.90 6.96
N THR A 5 4.16 -0.99 8.15
CA THR A 5 4.46 -2.06 9.11
C THR A 5 3.71 -3.33 8.71
N THR A 6 4.46 -4.33 8.25
CA THR A 6 3.91 -5.62 7.87
C THR A 6 4.30 -6.69 8.89
N ASN A 7 3.68 -7.87 8.81
CA ASN A 7 4.09 -9.02 9.61
C ASN A 7 5.45 -9.63 9.19
N PHE A 8 6.08 -9.12 8.13
CA PHE A 8 7.44 -9.48 7.70
C PHE A 8 8.46 -8.37 7.95
N GLY A 9 8.06 -7.27 8.59
CA GLY A 9 8.90 -6.11 8.87
C GLY A 9 8.40 -4.83 8.19
N ASP A 10 9.14 -3.75 8.40
CA ASP A 10 8.79 -2.42 7.91
C ASP A 10 9.28 -2.19 6.47
N ILE A 11 8.45 -1.49 5.69
CA ILE A 11 8.77 -1.00 4.36
C ILE A 11 8.65 0.52 4.38
N GLU A 12 9.76 1.23 4.15
CA GLU A 12 9.77 2.68 4.06
C GLU A 12 9.53 3.14 2.61
N ILE A 13 8.63 4.11 2.45
CA ILE A 13 8.22 4.64 1.15
C ILE A 13 8.38 6.17 1.15
N GLU A 14 9.09 6.68 0.16
CA GLU A 14 9.14 8.10 -0.17
C GLU A 14 8.30 8.37 -1.43
N LEU A 15 7.52 9.44 -1.40
CA LEU A 15 6.66 9.84 -2.52
C LEU A 15 7.27 11.01 -3.29
N ASP A 16 7.31 10.90 -4.61
CA ASP A 16 7.67 12.03 -5.48
C ASP A 16 6.44 12.94 -5.72
N MET A 17 6.25 13.85 -4.76
CA MET A 17 5.19 14.85 -4.78
C MET A 17 5.33 15.89 -5.91
N LYS A 18 6.51 15.99 -6.56
CA LYS A 18 6.75 16.96 -7.64
C LYS A 18 6.38 16.38 -9.00
N GLN A 19 6.87 15.17 -9.30
CA GLN A 19 6.67 14.54 -10.60
C GLN A 19 5.33 13.80 -10.70
N THR A 20 4.81 13.27 -9.58
CA THR A 20 3.57 12.47 -9.55
C THR A 20 2.51 13.01 -8.58
N PRO A 21 2.21 14.33 -8.60
CA PRO A 21 1.48 14.99 -7.53
C PRO A 21 0.06 14.43 -7.30
N VAL A 22 -0.64 13.99 -8.35
CA VAL A 22 -2.00 13.45 -8.23
C VAL A 22 -1.98 12.07 -7.55
N SER A 23 -1.16 11.15 -8.07
CA SER A 23 -1.03 9.80 -7.53
C SER A 23 -0.49 9.79 -6.10
N SER A 24 0.53 10.61 -5.82
CA SER A 24 1.10 10.71 -4.47
C SER A 24 0.10 11.26 -3.46
N ARG A 25 -0.69 12.29 -3.83
CA ARG A 25 -1.74 12.81 -2.94
C ARG A 25 -2.84 11.79 -2.69
N ASN A 26 -3.28 11.07 -3.72
CA ASN A 26 -4.27 10.01 -3.58
C ASN A 26 -3.78 8.90 -2.64
N PHE A 27 -2.56 8.40 -2.86
CA PHE A 27 -1.96 7.37 -2.02
C PHE A 27 -1.79 7.84 -0.57
N LEU A 28 -1.26 9.05 -0.36
CA LEU A 28 -1.11 9.64 0.96
C LEU A 28 -2.46 9.77 1.67
N LYS A 29 -3.51 10.15 0.95
CA LYS A 29 -4.87 10.23 1.52
C LYS A 29 -5.35 8.87 2.02
N TYR A 30 -5.24 7.81 1.23
CA TYR A 30 -5.58 6.46 1.68
C TYR A 30 -4.79 6.03 2.92
N CYS A 31 -3.50 6.37 3.00
CA CYS A 31 -2.69 6.13 4.20
C CYS A 31 -3.22 6.90 5.43
N GLN A 32 -3.51 8.20 5.27
CA GLN A 32 -4.00 9.06 6.35
C GLN A 32 -5.39 8.63 6.84
N ASP A 33 -6.22 8.12 5.95
CA ASP A 33 -7.55 7.60 6.27
C ASP A 33 -7.50 6.18 6.90
N GLY A 34 -6.31 5.59 7.07
CA GLY A 34 -6.13 4.23 7.60
C GLY A 34 -6.62 3.13 6.64
N PHE A 35 -6.85 3.46 5.37
CA PHE A 35 -7.48 2.54 4.42
C PHE A 35 -6.65 1.28 4.19
N TYR A 36 -5.32 1.38 4.15
CA TYR A 36 -4.45 0.22 3.92
C TYR A 36 -4.28 -0.69 5.14
N ASP A 37 -4.74 -0.26 6.32
CA ASP A 37 -4.59 -1.04 7.55
C ASP A 37 -5.37 -2.36 7.44
N GLY A 38 -4.72 -3.47 7.80
CA GLY A 38 -5.31 -4.81 7.67
C GLY A 38 -5.49 -5.31 6.23
N THR A 39 -4.96 -4.61 5.22
CA THR A 39 -4.90 -5.15 3.86
C THR A 39 -3.73 -6.11 3.69
N ILE A 40 -3.82 -6.97 2.67
CA ILE A 40 -2.76 -7.95 2.34
C ILE A 40 -2.10 -7.67 1.00
N PHE A 41 -0.89 -8.21 0.83
CA PHE A 41 -0.28 -8.43 -0.49
C PHE A 41 -0.87 -9.69 -1.13
N HIS A 42 -2.02 -9.55 -1.77
CA HIS A 42 -2.78 -10.67 -2.35
C HIS A 42 -2.14 -11.29 -3.60
N ARG A 43 -1.14 -10.63 -4.21
CA ARG A 43 -0.47 -11.15 -5.40
C ARG A 43 1.04 -10.96 -5.30
N VAL A 44 1.77 -12.07 -5.28
CA VAL A 44 3.24 -12.13 -5.16
C VAL A 44 3.79 -12.99 -6.29
N ILE A 45 4.57 -12.40 -7.19
CA ILE A 45 5.19 -13.10 -8.33
C ILE A 45 6.70 -12.94 -8.25
N LYS A 46 7.41 -14.04 -7.99
CA LYS A 46 8.86 -14.06 -7.86
C LYS A 46 9.54 -13.56 -9.14
N GLY A 47 10.50 -12.66 -8.98
CA GLY A 47 11.23 -12.05 -10.11
C GLY A 47 10.43 -10.97 -10.85
N PHE A 48 9.25 -10.59 -10.35
CA PHE A 48 8.43 -9.56 -10.97
C PHE A 48 7.97 -8.50 -9.97
N MET A 49 6.94 -8.77 -9.17
CA MET A 49 6.35 -7.76 -8.27
C MET A 49 5.50 -8.35 -7.15
N ILE A 50 5.14 -7.48 -6.21
CA ILE A 50 4.11 -7.69 -5.19
C ILE A 50 3.04 -6.62 -5.34
N GLN A 51 1.77 -7.00 -5.15
CA GLN A 51 0.61 -6.12 -5.27
C GLN A 51 -0.31 -6.33 -4.06
N GLY A 52 -0.80 -5.22 -3.50
CA GLY A 52 -1.60 -5.19 -2.27
C GLY A 52 -2.52 -3.97 -2.20
N GLY A 53 -3.04 -3.71 -1.00
CA GLY A 53 -3.81 -2.49 -0.70
C GLY A 53 -5.28 -2.50 -1.12
N GLY A 54 -5.81 -3.61 -1.62
CA GLY A 54 -7.20 -3.72 -2.07
C GLY A 54 -8.01 -4.86 -1.45
N PHE A 55 -7.37 -5.78 -0.73
CA PHE A 55 -8.05 -6.98 -0.19
C PHE A 55 -7.71 -7.18 1.29
N THR A 56 -8.68 -7.73 2.04
CA THR A 56 -8.50 -8.24 3.41
C THR A 56 -7.87 -9.63 3.40
N VAL A 57 -7.55 -10.15 4.59
CA VAL A 57 -7.05 -11.52 4.79
C VAL A 57 -8.01 -12.60 4.25
N ASP A 58 -9.30 -12.30 4.21
CA ASP A 58 -10.35 -13.19 3.70
C ASP A 58 -10.56 -13.07 2.18
N MET A 59 -9.65 -12.37 1.47
CA MET A 59 -9.75 -12.09 0.04
C MET A 59 -11.03 -11.34 -0.37
N GLN A 60 -11.57 -10.55 0.56
CA GLN A 60 -12.66 -9.61 0.26
C GLN A 60 -12.08 -8.26 -0.15
N GLU A 61 -12.63 -7.67 -1.21
CA GLU A 61 -12.22 -6.35 -1.67
C GLU A 61 -12.60 -5.28 -0.65
N LYS A 62 -11.69 -4.34 -0.37
CA LYS A 62 -12.00 -3.18 0.47
C LYS A 62 -12.89 -2.20 -0.31
N PRO A 63 -14.00 -1.74 0.29
CA PRO A 63 -14.97 -0.87 -0.37
C PRO A 63 -14.46 0.54 -0.67
#